data_AF-A0A7C2A5X7-F1
#
_entry.id   AF-A0A7C2A5X7-F1
#
_cell.length_a   1.000
_cell.length_b   1.000
_cell.length_c   1.000
_cell.angle_alpha   90.00
_cell.angle_beta   90.00
_cell.angle_gamma   90.00
#
_symmetry.space_group_name_H-M   'P 1'
#
loop_
_entity.id
_entity.type
_entity.pdbx_description
1 polymer ?
#
loop_
_entity_poly.entity_id
_entity_poly.type
_entity_poly.pdbx_seq_one_letter_code
_entity_poly.pdbx_strand_id
1 'polypeptide(L)'
;MTDTPTMKRVREGLKRRYRSEKRFQSFGILAIVLALGFLVFLLANVFVQGMSAFRTTEIAVQVYFDPMVIDPGGTREREALSKANYRGLVRKSLRDIFPDVKDRQDKRRLYKLLSTGAGFNLRKEVLDNPGLIGKTLTVWMVASDDVDMAFKNNASFDKNVKSQGINAKQSAWLRDLKASGQIRSVFNKTFFLSGDSREPELAGIGGAVMGSLLSLAVTLAISFPLGAMTAVYLEEFAPKNRWTEIIEVNINNLASVPSIIFGLLGLSVFLNVFNMNRSSPMVGGLVLALMTLPT
;
A
#
# COMPACT_ATOMS: atom_id res chain seq x y z
N MET A 1 -0.02 75.34 -15.35
CA MET A 1 -0.76 74.07 -15.41
C MET A 1 -1.18 73.70 -13.99
N THR A 2 -2.39 74.08 -13.61
CA THR A 2 -2.94 73.93 -12.26
C THR A 2 -3.69 72.61 -12.14
N ASP A 3 -3.20 71.70 -11.30
CA ASP A 3 -3.91 70.47 -10.90
C ASP A 3 -5.32 70.83 -10.40
N THR A 4 -6.37 70.37 -11.09
CA THR A 4 -7.76 70.55 -10.66
C THR A 4 -7.99 69.89 -9.29
N PRO A 5 -8.84 70.45 -8.41
CA PRO A 5 -9.12 69.91 -7.08
C PRO A 5 -9.61 68.44 -7.13
N THR A 6 -10.23 68.03 -8.23
CA THR A 6 -10.62 66.64 -8.52
C THR A 6 -9.42 65.71 -8.68
N MET A 7 -8.37 66.13 -9.39
CA MET A 7 -7.14 65.33 -9.58
C MET A 7 -6.36 65.16 -8.27
N LYS A 8 -6.35 66.18 -7.39
CA LYS A 8 -5.77 66.07 -6.05
C LYS A 8 -6.49 65.04 -5.18
N ARG A 9 -7.84 65.04 -5.15
CA ARG A 9 -8.66 64.06 -4.40
C ARG A 9 -8.46 62.62 -4.90
N VAL A 10 -8.35 62.42 -6.21
CA VAL A 10 -8.06 61.09 -6.79
C VAL A 10 -6.65 60.62 -6.40
N ARG A 11 -5.65 61.51 -6.44
CA ARG A 11 -4.25 61.21 -6.05
C ARG A 11 -4.11 60.88 -4.56
N GLU A 12 -4.91 61.51 -3.69
CA GLU A 12 -5.00 61.18 -2.26
C GLU A 12 -5.62 59.79 -2.01
N GLY A 13 -6.63 59.39 -2.81
CA GLY A 13 -7.26 58.07 -2.74
C GLY A 13 -6.43 56.92 -3.30
N LEU A 14 -5.60 57.19 -4.33
CA LEU A 14 -4.74 56.19 -4.98
C LEU A 14 -3.79 55.50 -4.00
N LYS A 15 -3.17 56.24 -3.07
CA LYS A 15 -2.27 55.65 -2.04
C LYS A 15 -2.98 54.69 -1.09
N ARG A 16 -4.28 54.88 -0.83
CA ARG A 16 -5.07 53.97 0.03
C ARG A 16 -5.41 52.69 -0.73
N ARG A 17 -5.81 52.81 -2.01
CA ARG A 17 -6.14 51.69 -2.89
C ARG A 17 -4.94 50.80 -3.21
N TYR A 18 -3.78 51.39 -3.53
CA TYR A 18 -2.54 50.62 -3.75
C TYR A 18 -2.09 49.87 -2.47
N ARG A 19 -2.34 50.42 -1.28
CA ARG A 19 -2.04 49.72 -0.02
C ARG A 19 -2.98 48.54 0.25
N SER A 20 -4.29 48.68 -0.02
CA SER A 20 -5.23 47.57 0.11
C SER A 20 -4.98 46.48 -0.93
N GLU A 21 -4.64 46.87 -2.16
CA GLU A 21 -4.30 45.94 -3.25
C GLU A 21 -3.01 45.18 -2.95
N LYS A 22 -1.94 45.85 -2.50
CA LYS A 22 -0.71 45.17 -2.05
C LYS A 22 -0.96 44.22 -0.88
N ARG A 23 -1.82 44.58 0.07
CA ARG A 23 -2.21 43.69 1.18
C ARG A 23 -2.97 42.47 0.66
N PHE A 24 -3.96 42.66 -0.21
CA PHE A 24 -4.71 41.55 -0.83
C PHE A 24 -3.79 40.62 -1.61
N GLN A 25 -2.89 41.16 -2.43
CA GLN A 25 -1.89 40.38 -3.15
C GLN A 25 -0.95 39.64 -2.20
N SER A 26 -0.49 40.29 -1.12
CA SER A 26 0.37 39.64 -0.11
C SER A 26 -0.35 38.52 0.63
N PHE A 27 -1.64 38.68 0.94
CA PHE A 27 -2.44 37.61 1.56
C PHE A 27 -2.67 36.46 0.58
N GLY A 28 -2.91 36.75 -0.70
CA GLY A 28 -3.02 35.72 -1.74
C GLY A 28 -1.73 34.92 -1.91
N ILE A 29 -0.59 35.60 -2.01
CA ILE A 29 0.73 34.95 -2.10
C ILE A 29 1.00 34.13 -0.82
N LEU A 30 0.74 34.69 0.36
CA LEU A 30 0.92 33.99 1.63
C LEU A 30 0.05 32.73 1.71
N ALA A 31 -1.22 32.81 1.27
CA ALA A 31 -2.13 31.66 1.25
C ALA A 31 -1.62 30.55 0.32
N ILE A 32 -1.14 30.91 -0.88
CA ILE A 32 -0.54 29.95 -1.83
C ILE A 32 0.72 29.32 -1.23
N VAL A 33 1.62 30.12 -0.66
CA VAL A 33 2.85 29.62 -0.02
C VAL A 33 2.52 28.68 1.14
N LEU A 34 1.54 29.03 1.98
CA LEU A 34 1.11 28.19 3.09
C LEU A 34 0.49 26.87 2.59
N ALA A 35 -0.38 26.93 1.57
CA ALA A 35 -0.98 25.74 0.97
C ALA A 35 0.08 24.80 0.37
N LEU A 36 1.06 25.34 -0.37
CA LEU A 36 2.19 24.58 -0.89
C LEU A 36 3.07 24.03 0.23
N GLY A 37 3.33 24.82 1.27
CA GLY A 37 4.09 24.38 2.45
C GLY A 37 3.41 23.21 3.17
N PHE A 38 2.09 23.26 3.33
CA PHE A 38 1.31 22.16 3.92
C PHE A 38 1.34 20.90 3.05
N LEU A 39 1.22 21.04 1.73
CA LEU A 39 1.35 19.91 0.80
C LEU A 39 2.72 19.25 0.90
N VAL A 40 3.80 20.04 0.88
CA VAL A 40 5.18 19.52 1.03
C VAL A 40 5.35 18.82 2.38
N PHE A 41 4.84 19.41 3.46
CA PHE A 41 4.89 18.81 4.79
C PHE A 41 4.13 17.48 4.87
N LEU A 42 2.94 17.39 4.27
CA LEU A 42 2.15 16.16 4.22
C LEU A 42 2.90 15.08 3.43
N LEU A 43 3.39 15.41 2.24
CA LEU A 43 4.16 14.48 1.40
C LEU A 43 5.44 14.01 2.10
N ALA A 44 6.15 14.90 2.78
CA ALA A 44 7.35 14.55 3.55
C ALA A 44 7.01 13.59 4.70
N ASN A 45 5.92 13.83 5.44
CA ASN A 45 5.49 12.91 6.51
C ASN A 45 5.11 11.54 5.97
N VAL A 46 4.34 11.48 4.88
CA VAL A 46 3.97 10.22 4.25
C VAL A 46 5.20 9.45 3.81
N PHE A 47 6.18 10.14 3.21
CA PHE A 47 7.43 9.52 2.80
C PHE A 47 8.23 8.98 4.00
N VAL A 48 8.48 9.79 5.02
CA VAL A 48 9.26 9.39 6.21
C VAL A 48 8.61 8.23 6.94
N GLN A 49 7.30 8.25 7.13
CA GLN A 49 6.56 7.16 7.77
C GLN A 49 6.58 5.88 6.90
N GLY A 50 6.46 6.03 5.58
CA GLY A 50 6.47 4.93 4.62
C GLY A 50 7.84 4.26 4.43
N MET A 51 8.95 4.95 4.70
CA MET A 51 10.31 4.39 4.57
C MET A 51 10.52 3.13 5.42
N SER A 52 9.79 3.02 6.54
CA SER A 52 9.84 1.85 7.41
C SER A 52 9.35 0.56 6.72
N ALA A 53 8.45 0.64 5.74
CA ALA A 53 7.86 -0.52 5.05
C ALA A 53 8.86 -1.26 4.14
N PHE A 54 9.89 -0.56 3.64
CA PHE A 54 10.94 -1.12 2.78
C PHE A 54 11.88 -2.07 3.51
N ARG A 55 11.80 -2.13 4.83
CA ARG A 55 12.58 -3.05 5.67
C ARG A 55 11.64 -3.95 6.44
N THR A 56 12.09 -5.16 6.72
CA THR A 56 11.40 -6.10 7.60
C THR A 56 12.40 -6.72 8.57
N THR A 57 11.93 -7.05 9.77
CA THR A 57 12.75 -7.66 10.82
C THR A 57 12.59 -9.17 10.76
N GLU A 58 13.71 -9.88 10.76
CA GLU A 58 13.76 -11.33 10.77
C GLU A 58 14.46 -11.84 12.03
N ILE A 59 13.99 -12.97 12.53
CA ILE A 59 14.57 -13.70 13.65
C ILE A 59 15.09 -15.03 13.14
N ALA A 60 16.36 -15.34 13.42
CA ALA A 60 16.97 -16.63 13.16
C ALA A 60 16.48 -17.65 14.18
N VAL A 61 15.88 -18.73 13.68
CA VAL A 61 15.38 -19.83 14.52
C VAL A 61 15.97 -21.13 14.01
N GLN A 62 16.57 -21.91 14.91
CA GLN A 62 17.01 -23.26 14.58
C GLN A 62 15.80 -24.19 14.55
N VAL A 63 15.48 -24.69 13.37
CA VAL A 63 14.34 -25.56 13.12
C VAL A 63 14.85 -26.96 12.82
N TYR A 64 14.47 -27.91 13.66
CA TYR A 64 14.62 -29.32 13.34
C TYR A 64 13.38 -29.78 12.56
N PHE A 65 13.57 -30.18 11.31
CA PHE A 65 12.50 -30.65 10.43
C PHE A 65 12.12 -32.10 10.78
N ASP A 66 11.42 -32.26 11.88
CA ASP A 66 11.04 -33.56 12.46
C ASP A 66 10.22 -34.42 11.47
N PRO A 67 10.74 -35.57 11.01
CA PRO A 67 10.04 -36.45 10.08
C PRO A 67 8.69 -36.93 10.64
N MET A 68 8.59 -37.17 11.94
CA MET A 68 7.35 -37.65 12.56
C MET A 68 6.25 -36.57 12.61
N VAL A 69 6.60 -35.30 12.45
CA VAL A 69 5.65 -34.18 12.43
C VAL A 69 5.27 -33.80 11.00
N ILE A 70 6.22 -33.93 10.07
CA ILE A 70 6.08 -33.46 8.69
C ILE A 70 5.57 -34.56 7.76
N ASP A 71 6.12 -35.77 7.87
CA ASP A 71 5.81 -36.90 7.00
C ASP A 71 5.95 -38.23 7.77
N PRO A 72 4.97 -38.58 8.62
CA PRO A 72 5.02 -39.80 9.42
C PRO A 72 5.08 -41.08 8.58
N GLY A 73 4.55 -41.04 7.34
CA GLY A 73 4.53 -42.17 6.41
C GLY A 73 5.77 -42.28 5.53
N GLY A 74 6.64 -41.26 5.53
CA GLY A 74 7.84 -41.21 4.70
C GLY A 74 7.58 -41.19 3.19
N THR A 75 6.35 -40.90 2.76
CA THR A 75 5.94 -40.99 1.35
C THR A 75 6.45 -39.80 0.52
N ARG A 76 6.78 -38.68 1.18
CA ARG A 76 7.21 -37.40 0.59
C ARG A 76 6.24 -36.85 -0.46
N GLU A 77 4.99 -37.26 -0.39
CA GLU A 77 3.95 -36.80 -1.30
C GLU A 77 3.57 -35.36 -1.02
N ARG A 78 3.39 -34.57 -2.09
CA ARG A 78 3.10 -33.12 -1.99
C ARG A 78 1.85 -32.84 -1.16
N GLU A 79 0.82 -33.68 -1.28
CA GLU A 79 -0.42 -33.51 -0.53
C GLU A 79 -0.21 -33.76 0.98
N ALA A 80 0.47 -34.84 1.35
CA ALA A 80 0.78 -35.15 2.75
C ALA A 80 1.63 -34.04 3.40
N LEU A 81 2.70 -33.62 2.71
CA LEU A 81 3.58 -32.55 3.16
C LEU A 81 2.82 -31.22 3.33
N SER A 82 1.82 -30.93 2.50
CA SER A 82 1.07 -29.66 2.59
C SER A 82 0.20 -29.53 3.85
N LYS A 83 -0.24 -30.67 4.42
CA LYS A 83 -1.16 -30.75 5.57
C LYS A 83 -0.45 -30.82 6.92
N ALA A 84 0.88 -30.96 6.94
CA ALA A 84 1.65 -31.06 8.17
C ALA A 84 1.57 -29.82 9.08
N ASN A 85 1.84 -30.00 10.38
CA ASN A 85 1.72 -28.94 11.39
C ASN A 85 3.00 -28.09 11.52
N TYR A 86 3.32 -27.32 10.49
CA TYR A 86 4.48 -26.41 10.48
C TYR A 86 4.41 -25.34 11.58
N ARG A 87 3.21 -24.88 11.94
CA ARG A 87 3.04 -23.92 13.05
C ARG A 87 3.45 -24.53 14.38
N GLY A 88 3.17 -25.82 14.58
CA GLY A 88 3.63 -26.59 15.74
C GLY A 88 5.14 -26.67 15.81
N LEU A 89 5.79 -26.86 14.66
CA LEU A 89 7.25 -26.90 14.52
C LEU A 89 7.91 -25.58 14.93
N VAL A 90 7.45 -24.45 14.37
CA VAL A 90 7.94 -23.10 14.75
C VAL A 90 7.80 -22.88 16.26
N ARG A 91 6.64 -23.23 16.82
CA ARG A 91 6.39 -23.09 18.26
C ARG A 91 7.30 -23.99 19.10
N LYS A 92 7.66 -25.18 18.62
CA LYS A 92 8.60 -26.09 19.28
C LYS A 92 9.99 -25.46 19.30
N SER A 93 10.50 -25.04 18.14
CA SER A 93 11.79 -24.37 18.03
C SER A 93 11.92 -23.13 18.92
N LEU A 94 10.87 -22.29 19.03
CA LEU A 94 10.89 -21.15 19.95
C LEU A 94 10.98 -21.57 21.43
N ARG A 95 10.32 -22.67 21.83
CA ARG A 95 10.42 -23.19 23.20
C ARG A 95 11.79 -23.77 23.48
N ASP A 96 12.44 -24.36 22.48
CA ASP A 96 13.78 -24.94 22.62
C ASP A 96 14.83 -23.83 22.83
N ILE A 97 14.63 -22.63 22.27
CA ILE A 97 15.47 -21.45 22.52
C ILE A 97 15.23 -20.89 23.94
N PHE A 98 13.99 -20.91 24.43
CA PHE A 98 13.61 -20.36 25.73
C PHE A 98 12.99 -21.43 26.66
N PRO A 99 13.78 -22.41 27.14
CA PRO A 99 13.27 -23.54 27.93
C PRO A 99 12.69 -23.12 29.29
N ASP A 100 13.11 -21.96 29.80
CA ASP A 100 12.63 -21.41 31.08
C ASP A 100 11.18 -20.91 31.02
N VAL A 101 10.62 -20.74 29.82
CA VAL A 101 9.25 -20.24 29.61
C VAL A 101 8.23 -21.38 29.77
N LYS A 102 7.81 -21.62 31.01
CA LYS A 102 6.87 -22.71 31.35
C LYS A 102 5.40 -22.29 31.31
N ASP A 103 5.10 -21.06 31.71
CA ASP A 103 3.73 -20.53 31.85
C ASP A 103 2.99 -20.41 30.50
N ARG A 104 1.66 -20.64 30.53
CA ARG A 104 0.82 -20.62 29.33
C ARG A 104 0.69 -19.22 28.72
N GLN A 105 0.60 -18.17 29.53
CA GLN A 105 0.52 -16.80 29.03
C GLN A 105 1.84 -16.38 28.40
N ASP A 106 2.96 -16.72 29.05
CA ASP A 106 4.28 -16.40 28.51
C ASP A 106 4.60 -17.18 27.23
N LYS A 107 4.19 -18.45 27.11
CA LYS A 107 4.27 -19.20 25.84
C LYS A 107 3.49 -18.52 24.71
N ARG A 108 2.29 -18.00 25.00
CA ARG A 108 1.51 -17.25 24.00
C ARG A 108 2.23 -15.98 23.54
N ARG A 109 2.87 -15.26 24.46
CA ARG A 109 3.68 -14.07 24.16
C ARG A 109 4.93 -14.42 23.36
N LEU A 110 5.56 -15.54 23.68
CA LEU A 110 6.73 -16.04 22.97
C LEU A 110 6.38 -16.36 21.51
N TYR A 111 5.24 -17.04 21.27
CA TYR A 111 4.81 -17.36 19.91
C TYR A 111 4.41 -16.13 19.09
N LYS A 112 4.09 -15.00 19.75
CA LYS A 112 3.82 -13.72 19.10
C LYS A 112 5.09 -12.98 18.66
N LEU A 113 6.29 -13.49 18.93
CA LEU A 113 7.52 -12.85 18.43
C LEU A 113 7.70 -13.04 16.92
N LEU A 114 7.14 -14.12 16.37
CA LEU A 114 7.21 -14.44 14.95
C LEU A 114 5.87 -14.19 14.28
N SER A 115 5.93 -13.85 13.00
CA SER A 115 4.74 -13.74 12.16
C SER A 115 3.95 -15.05 12.15
N THR A 116 2.62 -14.95 12.08
CA THR A 116 1.77 -16.13 11.84
C THR A 116 2.09 -16.80 10.49
N GLY A 117 2.70 -16.04 9.57
CA GLY A 117 3.19 -16.49 8.27
C GLY A 117 4.39 -17.44 8.31
N ALA A 118 5.14 -17.49 9.41
CA ALA A 118 6.37 -18.28 9.51
C ALA A 118 6.15 -19.77 9.19
N GLY A 119 5.01 -20.32 9.63
CA GLY A 119 4.65 -21.71 9.32
C GLY A 119 4.36 -21.95 7.83
N PHE A 120 3.80 -20.97 7.12
CA PHE A 120 3.57 -21.08 5.68
C PHE A 120 4.88 -21.02 4.88
N ASN A 121 5.84 -20.21 5.32
CA ASN A 121 7.17 -20.14 4.71
C ASN A 121 7.92 -21.47 4.86
N LEU A 122 7.94 -22.06 6.06
CA LEU A 122 8.52 -23.38 6.28
C LEU A 122 7.84 -24.46 5.42
N ARG A 123 6.51 -24.43 5.32
CA ARG A 123 5.77 -25.35 4.45
C ARG A 123 6.24 -25.22 3.00
N LYS A 124 6.36 -23.99 2.51
CA LYS A 124 6.80 -23.72 1.14
C LYS A 124 8.22 -24.26 0.92
N GLU A 125 9.14 -24.00 1.83
CA GLU A 125 10.52 -24.52 1.75
C GLU A 125 10.58 -26.06 1.70
N VAL A 126 9.78 -26.75 2.52
CA VAL A 126 9.71 -28.21 2.52
C VAL A 126 9.06 -28.77 1.26
N LEU A 127 8.02 -28.11 0.74
CA LEU A 127 7.38 -28.51 -0.52
C LEU A 127 8.27 -28.29 -1.74
N ASP A 128 9.10 -27.26 -1.73
CA ASP A 128 10.06 -26.97 -2.79
C ASP A 128 11.29 -27.90 -2.67
N ASN A 129 11.70 -28.23 -1.44
CA ASN A 129 12.84 -29.12 -1.15
C ASN A 129 12.53 -30.16 -0.05
N PRO A 130 11.95 -31.34 -0.38
CA PRO A 130 11.63 -32.37 0.61
C PRO A 130 12.86 -32.98 1.33
N GLY A 131 14.07 -32.79 0.78
CA GLY A 131 15.33 -33.25 1.38
C GLY A 131 15.76 -32.51 2.65
N LEU A 132 14.99 -31.52 3.10
CA LEU A 132 15.19 -30.82 4.37
C LEU A 132 14.71 -31.64 5.58
N ILE A 133 13.80 -32.59 5.36
CA ILE A 133 13.22 -33.45 6.41
C ILE A 133 14.33 -34.26 7.08
N GLY A 134 14.36 -34.23 8.41
CA GLY A 134 15.38 -34.88 9.26
C GLY A 134 16.62 -34.03 9.54
N LYS A 135 16.70 -32.78 9.04
CA LYS A 135 17.84 -31.88 9.29
C LYS A 135 17.48 -30.76 10.25
N THR A 136 18.49 -30.23 10.95
CA THR A 136 18.39 -28.97 11.71
C THR A 136 18.99 -27.85 10.88
N LEU A 137 18.22 -26.81 10.61
CA LEU A 137 18.67 -25.65 9.85
C LEU A 137 18.28 -24.35 10.56
N THR A 138 19.13 -23.35 10.45
CA THR A 138 18.80 -21.99 10.89
C THR A 138 17.97 -21.32 9.80
N VAL A 139 16.71 -21.04 10.10
CA VAL A 139 15.78 -20.38 9.20
C VAL A 139 15.53 -18.96 9.69
N TRP A 140 15.67 -17.99 8.80
CA TRP A 140 15.33 -16.60 9.07
C TRP A 140 13.84 -16.40 8.84
N MET A 141 13.11 -16.14 9.92
CA MET A 141 11.65 -16.00 9.88
C MET A 141 11.27 -14.55 10.12
N VAL A 142 10.25 -14.08 9.39
CA VAL A 142 9.70 -12.75 9.56
C VAL A 142 9.15 -12.61 10.99
N ALA A 143 9.57 -11.56 11.69
CA ALA A 143 9.06 -11.20 13.01
C ALA A 143 7.62 -10.69 12.90
N SER A 144 6.86 -10.70 13.99
CA SER A 144 5.53 -10.07 13.99
C SER A 144 5.62 -8.55 13.80
N ASP A 145 4.52 -7.94 13.37
CA ASP A 145 4.36 -6.48 13.28
C ASP A 145 4.78 -5.75 14.57
N ASP A 146 4.36 -6.24 15.73
CA ASP A 146 4.74 -5.68 17.04
C ASP A 146 6.27 -5.65 17.20
N VAL A 147 6.94 -6.78 16.90
CA VAL A 147 8.41 -6.92 16.98
C VAL A 147 9.13 -6.07 15.95
N ASP A 148 8.65 -6.07 14.72
CA ASP A 148 9.21 -5.30 13.63
C ASP A 148 9.16 -3.79 13.91
N MET A 149 8.01 -3.29 14.37
CA MET A 149 7.85 -1.88 14.76
C MET A 149 8.73 -1.53 15.98
N ALA A 150 8.80 -2.41 16.98
CA ALA A 150 9.66 -2.17 18.13
C ALA A 150 11.14 -2.13 17.76
N PHE A 151 11.60 -3.02 16.88
CA PHE A 151 12.99 -3.02 16.43
C PHE A 151 13.33 -1.78 15.59
N LYS A 152 12.41 -1.33 14.74
CA LYS A 152 12.57 -0.12 13.92
C LYS A 152 12.58 1.16 14.75
N ASN A 153 11.73 1.26 15.77
CA ASN A 153 11.64 2.44 16.63
C ASN A 153 12.70 2.45 17.73
N ASN A 154 13.07 1.29 18.25
CA ASN A 154 14.06 1.13 19.30
C ASN A 154 14.83 -0.18 19.10
N ALA A 155 15.89 -0.11 18.29
CA ALA A 155 16.72 -1.27 18.01
C ALA A 155 17.29 -1.93 19.27
N SER A 156 17.48 -1.20 20.37
CA SER A 156 18.06 -1.72 21.62
C SER A 156 17.03 -2.35 22.57
N PHE A 157 15.73 -2.25 22.26
CA PHE A 157 14.63 -2.72 23.11
C PHE A 157 14.76 -2.27 24.58
N ASP A 158 15.29 -1.07 24.80
CA ASP A 158 15.39 -0.46 26.12
C ASP A 158 14.01 -0.36 26.79
N LYS A 159 13.96 -0.69 28.07
CA LYS A 159 12.75 -0.69 28.90
C LYS A 159 12.14 0.71 29.07
N ASN A 160 12.96 1.76 28.92
CA ASN A 160 12.53 3.14 29.10
C ASN A 160 11.82 3.72 27.87
N VAL A 161 11.93 3.06 26.72
CA VAL A 161 11.24 3.48 25.49
C VAL A 161 9.95 2.67 25.40
N LYS A 162 8.81 3.37 25.31
CA LYS A 162 7.52 2.73 25.11
C LYS A 162 7.49 2.06 23.74
N SER A 163 7.78 0.77 23.68
CA SER A 163 7.50 -0.06 22.51
C SER A 163 6.02 -0.41 22.52
N GLN A 164 5.25 0.15 21.58
CA GLN A 164 3.87 -0.28 21.38
C GLN A 164 3.85 -1.76 21.01
N GLY A 165 2.90 -2.53 21.56
CA GLY A 165 2.71 -3.94 21.23
C GLY A 165 3.55 -4.96 22.02
N ILE A 166 4.64 -4.55 22.68
CA ILE A 166 5.59 -5.49 23.33
C ILE A 166 5.68 -5.26 24.84
N ASN A 167 5.60 -6.35 25.60
CA ASN A 167 5.77 -6.33 27.06
C ASN A 167 7.25 -6.49 27.48
N ALA A 168 7.59 -6.13 28.73
CA ALA A 168 8.91 -6.20 29.33
C ALA A 168 9.59 -7.59 29.26
N LYS A 169 8.82 -8.69 29.31
CA LYS A 169 9.37 -10.04 29.11
C LYS A 169 9.79 -10.29 27.66
N GLN A 170 8.96 -9.87 26.70
CA GLN A 170 9.28 -10.00 25.29
C GLN A 170 10.46 -9.11 24.91
N SER A 171 10.57 -7.89 25.46
CA SER A 171 11.75 -7.05 25.25
C SER A 171 13.02 -7.65 25.86
N ALA A 172 12.93 -8.40 26.97
CA ALA A 172 14.07 -9.16 27.48
C ALA A 172 14.51 -10.24 26.48
N TRP A 173 13.60 -11.09 26.03
CA TRP A 173 13.90 -12.14 25.04
C TRP A 173 14.48 -11.57 23.74
N LEU A 174 13.93 -10.45 23.25
CA LEU A 174 14.43 -9.80 22.03
C LEU A 174 15.82 -9.19 22.22
N ARG A 175 16.17 -8.72 23.42
CA ARG A 175 17.54 -8.27 23.71
C ARG A 175 18.52 -9.45 23.68
N ASP A 176 18.14 -10.59 24.22
CA ASP A 176 18.98 -11.79 24.20
C ASP A 176 19.19 -12.31 22.77
N LEU A 177 18.12 -12.31 21.95
CA LEU A 177 18.19 -12.66 20.52
C LEU A 177 19.03 -11.66 19.73
N LYS A 178 18.94 -10.36 20.04
CA LYS A 178 19.79 -9.34 19.41
C LYS A 178 21.25 -9.50 19.80
N ALA A 179 21.53 -9.71 21.09
CA ALA A 179 22.89 -9.88 21.61
C ALA A 179 23.58 -11.11 21.00
N SER A 180 22.81 -12.16 20.70
CA SER A 180 23.29 -13.36 20.00
C SER A 180 23.34 -13.25 18.47
N GLY A 181 23.03 -12.08 17.90
CA GLY A 181 23.04 -11.86 16.45
C GLY A 181 21.90 -12.56 15.69
N GLN A 182 20.85 -12.99 16.39
CA GLN A 182 19.69 -13.70 15.83
C GLN A 182 18.59 -12.77 15.32
N ILE A 183 18.74 -11.45 15.42
CA ILE A 183 17.81 -10.46 14.86
C ILE A 183 18.52 -9.65 13.79
N ARG A 184 17.89 -9.51 12.62
CA ARG A 184 18.37 -8.65 11.55
C ARG A 184 17.24 -7.87 10.90
N SER A 185 17.57 -6.74 10.28
CA SER A 185 16.66 -6.03 9.38
C SER A 185 17.13 -6.24 7.94
N VAL A 186 16.22 -6.68 7.08
CA VAL A 186 16.47 -6.94 5.65
C VAL A 186 15.52 -6.13 4.79
N PHE A 187 15.84 -6.00 3.50
CA PHE A 187 14.97 -5.37 2.53
C PHE A 187 13.69 -6.20 2.30
N ASN A 188 12.54 -5.56 2.41
CA ASN A 188 11.24 -6.21 2.36
C ASN A 188 10.76 -6.43 0.92
N LYS A 189 11.09 -7.58 0.33
CA LYS A 189 10.58 -7.96 -1.00
C LYS A 189 9.08 -8.26 -0.99
N THR A 190 8.56 -8.78 0.13
CA THR A 190 7.15 -9.13 0.35
C THR A 190 6.26 -7.90 0.14
N PHE A 191 6.71 -6.73 0.60
CA PHE A 191 5.97 -5.48 0.41
C PHE A 191 5.60 -5.19 -1.04
N PHE A 192 6.47 -5.49 -2.01
CA PHE A 192 6.22 -5.18 -3.42
C PHE A 192 5.44 -6.26 -4.16
N LEU A 193 5.67 -7.53 -3.80
CA LEU A 193 5.17 -8.67 -4.57
C LEU A 193 3.87 -9.25 -3.99
N SER A 194 3.64 -9.11 -2.69
CA SER A 194 2.46 -9.66 -2.04
C SER A 194 1.22 -8.78 -2.22
N GLY A 195 0.06 -9.40 -2.10
CA GLY A 195 -1.23 -8.70 -2.01
C GLY A 195 -1.56 -8.26 -0.58
N ASP A 196 -2.84 -7.96 -0.35
CA ASP A 196 -3.35 -7.62 0.96
C ASP A 196 -3.26 -8.82 1.94
N SER A 197 -3.04 -8.50 3.20
CA SER A 197 -2.93 -9.48 4.29
C SER A 197 -3.57 -8.91 5.55
N ARG A 198 -4.07 -9.81 6.41
CA ARG A 198 -4.53 -9.46 7.75
C ARG A 198 -3.38 -9.17 8.72
N GLU A 199 -2.19 -9.67 8.40
CA GLU A 199 -0.96 -9.46 9.15
C GLU A 199 -0.15 -8.35 8.45
N PRO A 200 0.12 -7.21 9.10
CA PRO A 200 0.78 -6.06 8.49
C PRO A 200 2.17 -6.39 7.92
N GLU A 201 2.93 -7.28 8.57
CA GLU A 201 4.28 -7.66 8.16
C GLU A 201 4.33 -8.50 6.87
N LEU A 202 3.18 -9.07 6.46
CA LEU A 202 3.03 -9.85 5.23
C LEU A 202 2.29 -9.10 4.12
N ALA A 203 1.68 -7.96 4.44
CA ALA A 203 0.92 -7.16 3.49
C ALA A 203 1.85 -6.50 2.46
N GLY A 204 1.37 -6.40 1.22
CA GLY A 204 2.08 -5.74 0.13
C GLY A 204 1.17 -4.94 -0.79
N ILE A 205 1.81 -4.16 -1.66
CA ILE A 205 1.16 -3.28 -2.64
C ILE A 205 0.98 -3.96 -4.01
N GLY A 206 1.51 -5.17 -4.20
CA GLY A 206 1.55 -5.83 -5.51
C GLY A 206 0.16 -6.01 -6.12
N GLY A 207 -0.83 -6.38 -5.30
CA GLY A 207 -2.22 -6.51 -5.74
C GLY A 207 -2.83 -5.18 -6.21
N ALA A 208 -2.60 -4.10 -5.46
CA ALA A 208 -3.08 -2.76 -5.82
C ALA A 208 -2.41 -2.23 -7.09
N VAL A 209 -1.09 -2.38 -7.19
CA VAL A 209 -0.30 -1.98 -8.38
C VAL A 209 -0.79 -2.73 -9.62
N MET A 210 -0.94 -4.05 -9.54
CA MET A 210 -1.42 -4.85 -10.67
C MET A 210 -2.86 -4.48 -11.04
N GLY A 211 -3.74 -4.27 -10.06
CA GLY A 211 -5.11 -3.82 -10.29
C GLY A 211 -5.19 -2.47 -11.00
N SER A 212 -4.38 -1.49 -10.57
CA SER A 212 -4.28 -0.18 -11.22
C SER A 212 -3.71 -0.27 -12.63
N LEU A 213 -2.62 -1.03 -12.83
CA LEU A 213 -2.02 -1.22 -14.15
C LEU A 213 -3.00 -1.86 -15.14
N LEU A 214 -3.69 -2.93 -14.72
CA LEU A 214 -4.69 -3.59 -15.56
C LEU A 214 -5.88 -2.67 -15.86
N SER A 215 -6.33 -1.88 -14.88
CA SER A 215 -7.43 -0.93 -15.10
C SER A 215 -7.03 0.14 -16.12
N LEU A 216 -5.84 0.72 -15.98
CA LEU A 216 -5.29 1.68 -16.93
C LEU A 216 -5.07 1.08 -18.32
N ALA A 217 -4.61 -0.17 -18.40
CA ALA A 217 -4.43 -0.87 -19.67
C ALA A 217 -5.77 -1.04 -20.40
N VAL A 218 -6.82 -1.45 -19.70
CA VAL A 218 -8.18 -1.54 -20.25
C VAL A 218 -8.69 -0.17 -20.68
N THR A 219 -8.49 0.86 -19.86
CA THR A 219 -8.85 2.24 -20.20
C THR A 219 -8.19 2.67 -21.49
N LEU A 220 -6.86 2.58 -21.59
CA LEU A 220 -6.09 2.97 -22.77
C LEU A 220 -6.48 2.15 -24.00
N ALA A 221 -6.66 0.83 -23.86
CA ALA A 221 -7.03 -0.03 -24.98
C ALA A 221 -8.38 0.36 -25.62
N ILE A 222 -9.27 1.01 -24.87
CA ILE A 222 -10.60 1.43 -25.35
C ILE A 222 -10.61 2.91 -25.71
N SER A 223 -10.20 3.78 -24.78
CA SER A 223 -10.32 5.22 -24.96
C SER A 223 -9.35 5.79 -25.96
N PHE A 224 -8.14 5.23 -26.09
CA PHE A 224 -7.16 5.72 -27.06
C PHE A 224 -7.62 5.51 -28.51
N PRO A 225 -7.96 4.29 -28.98
CA PRO A 225 -8.39 4.12 -30.36
C PRO A 225 -9.72 4.84 -30.63
N LEU A 226 -10.70 4.75 -29.72
CA LEU A 226 -11.99 5.41 -29.91
C LEU A 226 -11.83 6.94 -29.95
N GLY A 227 -11.07 7.49 -29.00
CA GLY A 227 -10.84 8.93 -28.91
C GLY A 227 -10.07 9.48 -30.10
N ALA A 228 -9.01 8.79 -30.54
CA ALA A 228 -8.25 9.17 -31.72
C ALA A 228 -9.10 9.11 -33.00
N MET A 229 -9.88 8.03 -33.18
CA MET A 229 -10.76 7.88 -34.35
C MET A 229 -11.87 8.93 -34.37
N THR A 230 -12.51 9.19 -33.22
CA THR A 230 -13.55 10.22 -33.12
C THR A 230 -12.98 11.62 -33.38
N ALA A 231 -11.81 11.95 -32.84
CA ALA A 231 -11.17 13.23 -33.08
C ALA A 231 -10.81 13.44 -34.57
N VAL A 232 -10.18 12.45 -35.19
CA VAL A 232 -9.84 12.51 -36.64
C VAL A 232 -11.09 12.60 -37.50
N TYR A 233 -12.14 11.84 -37.17
CA TYR A 233 -13.40 11.90 -37.92
C TYR A 233 -14.07 13.27 -37.80
N LEU A 234 -14.17 13.83 -36.60
CA LEU A 234 -14.83 15.13 -36.39
C LEU A 234 -14.06 16.29 -37.02
N GLU A 235 -12.73 16.26 -36.97
CA GLU A 235 -11.90 17.36 -37.48
C GLU A 235 -11.74 17.31 -39.02
N GLU A 236 -11.49 16.13 -39.59
CA GLU A 236 -11.10 16.01 -41.00
C GLU A 236 -12.26 15.57 -41.92
N PHE A 237 -13.18 14.76 -41.40
CA PHE A 237 -14.17 14.07 -42.25
C PHE A 237 -15.62 14.52 -42.02
N ALA A 238 -15.94 15.10 -40.86
CA ALA A 238 -17.33 15.38 -40.50
C ALA A 238 -17.89 16.59 -41.27
N PRO A 239 -18.93 16.41 -42.11
CA PRO A 239 -19.58 17.53 -42.78
C PRO A 239 -20.38 18.36 -41.78
N LYS A 240 -20.46 19.68 -41.99
CA LYS A 240 -21.31 20.57 -41.18
C LYS A 240 -22.79 20.31 -41.47
N ASN A 241 -23.40 19.41 -40.72
CA ASN A 241 -24.81 19.07 -40.81
C ASN A 241 -25.43 18.91 -39.40
N ARG A 242 -26.76 18.80 -39.35
CA ARG A 242 -27.50 18.63 -38.07
C ARG A 242 -27.08 17.39 -37.28
N TRP A 243 -26.58 16.35 -37.94
CA TRP A 243 -26.11 15.13 -37.26
C TRP A 243 -24.80 15.37 -36.52
N THR A 244 -23.83 16.03 -37.16
CA THR A 244 -22.57 16.47 -36.54
C THR A 244 -22.85 17.42 -35.39
N GLU A 245 -23.78 18.35 -35.56
CA GLU A 245 -24.20 19.29 -34.49
C GLU A 245 -24.80 18.57 -33.27
N ILE A 246 -25.64 17.54 -33.47
CA ILE A 246 -26.15 16.70 -32.38
C ILE A 246 -25.00 15.97 -31.66
N ILE A 247 -24.04 15.43 -32.40
CA ILE A 247 -22.89 14.71 -31.82
C ILE A 247 -22.03 15.67 -30.98
N GLU A 248 -21.69 16.85 -31.52
CA GLU A 248 -20.91 17.88 -30.83
C GLU A 248 -21.61 18.36 -29.54
N VAL A 249 -22.92 18.57 -29.57
CA VAL A 249 -23.68 18.96 -28.35
C VAL A 249 -23.64 17.86 -27.30
N ASN A 250 -23.79 16.58 -27.67
CA ASN A 250 -23.73 15.48 -26.71
C ASN A 250 -22.34 15.29 -26.11
N ILE A 251 -21.29 15.46 -26.91
CA ILE A 251 -19.89 15.43 -26.46
C ILE A 251 -19.65 16.53 -25.41
N ASN A 252 -20.00 17.79 -25.72
CA ASN A 252 -19.88 18.90 -24.78
C ASN A 252 -20.73 18.73 -23.50
N ASN A 253 -21.91 18.11 -23.63
CA ASN A 253 -22.73 17.81 -22.46
C ASN A 253 -22.08 16.73 -21.58
N LEU A 254 -21.50 15.68 -22.16
CA LEU A 254 -20.75 14.65 -21.44
C LEU A 254 -19.49 15.23 -20.78
N ALA A 255 -18.81 16.18 -21.43
CA ALA A 255 -17.67 16.93 -20.89
C ALA A 255 -17.96 17.63 -19.57
N SER A 256 -19.18 18.11 -19.45
CA SER A 256 -19.62 18.94 -18.32
C SER A 256 -20.04 18.10 -17.11
N VAL A 257 -20.20 16.77 -17.28
CA VAL A 257 -20.65 15.88 -16.20
C VAL A 257 -19.51 15.64 -15.20
N PRO A 258 -19.72 15.88 -13.89
CA PRO A 258 -18.72 15.59 -12.87
C PRO A 258 -18.30 14.12 -12.86
N SER A 259 -17.01 13.87 -12.63
CA SER A 259 -16.44 12.51 -12.61
C SER A 259 -17.14 11.57 -11.63
N ILE A 260 -17.61 12.05 -10.48
CA ILE A 260 -18.30 11.19 -9.50
C ILE A 260 -19.57 10.54 -10.06
N ILE A 261 -20.27 11.22 -10.97
CA ILE A 261 -21.49 10.73 -11.61
C ILE A 261 -21.15 9.58 -12.58
N PHE A 262 -20.13 9.77 -13.43
CA PHE A 262 -19.62 8.70 -14.29
C PHE A 262 -19.17 7.48 -13.49
N GLY A 263 -18.53 7.69 -12.33
CA GLY A 263 -18.10 6.63 -11.43
C GLY A 263 -19.26 5.79 -10.92
N LEU A 264 -20.29 6.43 -10.35
CA LEU A 264 -21.44 5.73 -9.76
C LEU A 264 -22.35 5.11 -10.83
N LEU A 265 -22.67 5.83 -11.91
CA LEU A 265 -23.54 5.33 -12.98
C LEU A 265 -22.85 4.23 -13.79
N GLY A 266 -21.59 4.44 -14.18
CA GLY A 266 -20.81 3.44 -14.92
C GLY A 266 -20.70 2.14 -14.13
N LEU A 267 -20.36 2.21 -12.84
CA LEU A 267 -20.29 1.03 -11.98
C LEU A 267 -21.64 0.33 -11.84
N SER A 268 -22.76 1.07 -11.71
CA SER A 268 -24.11 0.50 -11.68
C SER A 268 -24.45 -0.23 -12.99
N VAL A 269 -24.15 0.36 -14.14
CA VAL A 269 -24.42 -0.26 -15.45
C VAL A 269 -23.59 -1.53 -15.62
N PHE A 270 -22.28 -1.49 -15.39
CA PHE A 270 -21.43 -2.65 -15.60
C PHE A 270 -21.70 -3.79 -14.59
N LEU A 271 -21.97 -3.48 -13.33
CA LEU A 271 -22.22 -4.51 -12.32
C LEU A 271 -23.66 -5.03 -12.34
N ASN A 272 -24.67 -4.15 -12.50
CA ASN A 272 -26.07 -4.54 -12.34
C ASN A 272 -26.74 -4.90 -13.68
N VAL A 273 -26.36 -4.26 -14.79
CA VAL A 273 -26.94 -4.54 -16.11
C VAL A 273 -26.12 -5.61 -16.83
N PHE A 274 -24.80 -5.42 -16.91
CA PHE A 274 -23.91 -6.38 -17.59
C PHE A 274 -23.45 -7.54 -16.69
N ASN A 275 -23.88 -7.59 -15.42
CA ASN A 275 -23.56 -8.64 -14.44
C ASN A 275 -22.05 -8.93 -14.31
N MET A 276 -21.21 -7.91 -14.46
CA MET A 276 -19.77 -8.06 -14.34
C MET A 276 -19.36 -8.28 -12.88
N ASN A 277 -18.28 -9.04 -12.67
CA ASN A 277 -17.77 -9.30 -11.33
C ASN A 277 -17.29 -8.01 -10.65
N ARG A 278 -17.69 -7.85 -9.39
CA ARG A 278 -17.17 -6.80 -8.51
C ARG A 278 -15.66 -6.98 -8.30
N SER A 279 -14.97 -5.86 -8.06
CA SER A 279 -13.53 -5.83 -7.79
C SER A 279 -12.65 -6.35 -8.96
N SER A 280 -13.16 -6.28 -10.19
CA SER A 280 -12.39 -6.58 -11.39
C SER A 280 -11.76 -5.31 -11.97
N PRO A 281 -10.45 -5.33 -12.33
CA PRO A 281 -9.81 -4.24 -13.08
C PRO A 281 -10.52 -3.90 -14.39
N MET A 282 -11.26 -4.86 -14.96
CA MET A 282 -12.05 -4.65 -16.18
C MET A 282 -13.13 -3.59 -15.98
N VAL A 283 -13.89 -3.67 -14.87
CA VAL A 283 -14.99 -2.74 -14.58
C VAL A 283 -14.43 -1.34 -14.30
N GLY A 284 -13.38 -1.25 -13.48
CA GLY A 284 -12.71 0.01 -13.19
C GLY A 284 -12.16 0.66 -14.46
N GLY A 285 -11.49 -0.13 -15.32
CA GLY A 285 -10.95 0.33 -16.58
C GLY A 285 -12.00 0.82 -17.58
N LEU A 286 -13.16 0.16 -17.66
CA LEU A 286 -14.29 0.57 -18.51
C LEU A 286 -14.92 1.88 -18.05
N VAL A 287 -15.12 2.06 -16.73
CA VAL A 287 -15.64 3.31 -16.17
C VAL A 287 -14.68 4.46 -16.43
N LEU A 288 -13.38 4.23 -16.20
CA LEU A 288 -12.33 5.20 -16.52
C LEU A 288 -12.28 5.50 -18.02
N ALA A 289 -12.47 4.50 -18.89
CA ALA A 289 -12.55 4.71 -20.34
C ALA A 289 -13.66 5.70 -20.70
N LEU A 290 -14.88 5.49 -20.19
CA LEU A 290 -16.02 6.38 -20.42
C LEU A 290 -15.75 7.83 -19.99
N MET A 291 -15.02 8.03 -18.90
CA MET A 291 -14.62 9.37 -18.43
C MET A 291 -13.57 10.03 -19.33
N THR A 292 -12.71 9.24 -19.96
CA THR A 292 -11.59 9.71 -20.79
C THR A 292 -11.93 9.83 -22.27
N LEU A 293 -13.12 9.38 -22.69
CA LEU A 293 -13.58 9.57 -24.06
C LEU A 293 -13.67 11.06 -24.39
N PRO A 294 -13.57 11.44 -25.68
CA PRO A 294 -13.59 12.84 -26.07
C PRO A 294 -14.79 13.58 -25.49
N THR A 295 -14.46 14.65 -24.81
CA THR A 295 -15.30 15.66 -24.17
C THR A 295 -14.96 17.00 -24.79
#